data_AF-A0A967I7M2-F1
#
_entry.id   AF-A0A967I7M2-F1
#
_cell.length_a   1.000
_cell.length_b   1.000
_cell.length_c   1.000
_cell.angle_alpha   90.00
_cell.angle_beta   90.00
_cell.angle_gamma   90.00
#
_symmetry.space_group_name_H-M   'P 1'
#
loop_
_entity.id
_entity.type
_entity.pdbx_description
1 polymer ?
#
loop_
_entity_poly.entity_id
_entity_poly.type
_entity_poly.pdbx_seq_one_letter_code
_entity_poly.pdbx_strand_id
1 'polypeptide(L)'
;QHWTDVPRDVFKAEIVPIATGHFGLTVIRAEALLKMPHPWFLPTPDKDGMWGRDRTDEDIAFWRFLSKCGLQAYLAPRVVIGHLELVAVWP
;
A
#
# COMPACT_ATOMS: atom_id res chain seq x y z
N GLN A 1 -17.31 3.43 -2.22
CA GLN A 1 -16.60 2.17 -1.90
C GLN A 1 -17.56 1.31 -1.11
N HIS A 2 -17.95 0.14 -1.64
CA HIS A 2 -18.68 -0.85 -0.86
C HIS A 2 -17.66 -1.60 -0.01
N TRP A 3 -17.71 -1.40 1.31
CA TRP A 3 -16.88 -2.15 2.25
C TRP A 3 -17.55 -3.50 2.48
N THR A 4 -16.88 -4.57 2.09
CA THR A 4 -17.30 -5.93 2.40
C THR A 4 -16.54 -6.40 3.62
N ASP A 5 -17.26 -6.94 4.60
CA ASP A 5 -16.65 -7.58 5.76
C ASP A 5 -15.78 -8.75 5.29
N VAL A 6 -14.53 -8.76 5.74
CA VAL A 6 -13.59 -9.86 5.49
C VAL A 6 -13.49 -10.70 6.76
N PRO A 7 -13.83 -12.01 6.73
CA PRO A 7 -13.70 -12.87 7.89
C PRO A 7 -12.26 -12.88 8.41
N ARG A 8 -12.09 -12.83 9.73
CA ARG A 8 -10.76 -12.78 10.37
C ARG A 8 -9.86 -13.96 9.98
N ASP A 9 -10.46 -15.12 9.70
CA ASP A 9 -9.76 -16.33 9.31
C ASP A 9 -9.00 -16.20 7.98
N VAL A 10 -9.37 -15.26 7.11
CA VAL A 10 -8.61 -14.94 5.89
C VAL A 10 -7.16 -14.55 6.23
N PHE A 11 -6.97 -13.84 7.34
CA PHE A 11 -5.65 -13.39 7.78
C PHE A 11 -4.83 -14.48 8.49
N LYS A 12 -5.35 -15.71 8.61
CA LYS A 12 -4.56 -16.89 9.02
C LYS A 12 -3.73 -17.46 7.88
N ALA A 13 -4.00 -17.07 6.63
CA ALA A 13 -3.23 -17.49 5.47
C ALA A 13 -1.79 -16.98 5.52
N GLU A 14 -0.87 -17.70 4.86
CA GLU A 14 0.53 -17.27 4.68
C GLU A 14 0.61 -15.90 3.99
N ILE A 15 -0.21 -15.73 2.95
CA ILE A 15 -0.35 -14.48 2.19
C ILE A 15 -1.82 -14.18 1.92
N VAL A 16 -2.17 -12.88 1.92
CA VAL A 16 -3.51 -12.36 1.66
C VAL A 16 -3.44 -11.35 0.53
N PRO A 17 -4.27 -11.45 -0.53
CA PRO A 17 -4.27 -10.46 -1.61
C PRO A 17 -4.71 -9.10 -1.07
N ILE A 18 -4.01 -8.04 -1.48
CA ILE A 18 -4.32 -6.67 -1.09
C ILE A 18 -4.41 -5.76 -2.31
N ALA A 19 -5.26 -4.74 -2.22
CA ALA A 19 -5.34 -3.70 -3.25
C ALA A 19 -4.27 -2.61 -3.05
N THR A 20 -3.95 -2.29 -1.80
CA THR A 20 -3.02 -1.22 -1.40
C THR A 20 -2.38 -1.55 -0.06
N GLY A 21 -1.22 -0.96 0.24
CA GLY A 21 -0.57 -1.01 1.55
C GLY A 21 0.49 0.07 1.70
N HIS A 22 0.93 0.34 2.93
CA HIS A 22 2.05 1.28 3.14
C HIS A 22 3.41 0.59 2.88
N PHE A 23 4.45 1.39 2.66
CA PHE A 23 5.81 0.92 2.35
C PHE A 23 6.69 0.64 3.58
N GLY A 24 6.10 0.23 4.71
CA GLY A 24 6.85 -0.06 5.94
C GLY A 24 7.87 -1.20 5.77
N LEU A 25 7.40 -2.37 5.32
CA LEU A 25 8.25 -3.41 4.74
C LEU A 25 7.57 -3.96 3.49
N THR A 26 8.11 -3.58 2.35
CA THR A 26 7.61 -4.04 1.05
C THR A 26 8.75 -4.64 0.26
N VAL A 27 8.59 -5.90 -0.14
CA VAL A 27 9.55 -6.60 -1.00
C VAL A 27 8.96 -6.69 -2.40
N ILE A 28 9.67 -6.16 -3.39
CA ILE A 28 9.23 -6.13 -4.78
C ILE A 28 10.29 -6.82 -5.63
N ARG A 29 9.85 -7.74 -6.50
CA ARG A 29 10.73 -8.32 -7.51
C ARG A 29 11.17 -7.21 -8.47
N ALA A 30 12.48 -7.06 -8.70
CA ALA A 30 13.00 -6.01 -9.57
C ALA A 30 12.41 -6.06 -10.99
N GLU A 31 12.18 -7.27 -11.54
CA GLU A 31 11.54 -7.47 -12.84
C GLU A 31 10.10 -6.91 -12.93
N ALA A 32 9.40 -6.80 -11.80
CA ALA A 32 8.05 -6.23 -11.76
C ALA A 32 8.11 -4.71 -11.95
N LEU A 33 9.10 -4.05 -11.37
CA LEU A 33 9.31 -2.61 -11.51
C LEU A 33 9.65 -2.22 -12.96
N LEU A 34 10.39 -3.06 -13.68
CA LEU A 34 10.72 -2.83 -15.09
C LEU A 34 9.50 -2.82 -16.02
N LYS A 35 8.38 -3.42 -15.59
CA LYS A 35 7.11 -3.44 -16.34
C LYS A 35 6.23 -2.21 -16.04
N MET A 36 6.55 -1.45 -14.99
CA MET A 36 5.75 -0.31 -14.55
C MET A 36 6.27 0.99 -15.19
N PRO A 37 5.39 1.79 -15.81
CA PRO A 37 5.79 3.09 -16.37
C PRO A 37 6.16 4.07 -15.25
N HIS A 38 7.15 4.92 -15.51
CA HIS A 38 7.49 6.03 -14.64
C HIS A 38 6.57 7.25 -14.88
N PRO A 39 6.34 8.10 -13.88
CA PRO A 39 6.78 7.97 -12.48
C PRO A 39 5.93 6.95 -11.69
N TRP A 40 6.56 6.22 -10.77
CA TRP A 40 5.88 5.19 -9.97
C TRP A 40 5.02 5.77 -8.85
N PHE A 41 5.45 6.89 -8.29
CA PHE A 41 4.78 7.58 -7.18
C PHE A 41 4.31 8.93 -7.68
N LEU A 42 3.05 8.99 -8.11
CA LEU A 42 2.45 10.22 -8.62
C LEU A 42 1.13 10.49 -7.89
N PRO A 43 1.16 11.33 -6.84
CA PRO A 43 -0.04 11.68 -6.12
C PRO A 43 -0.90 12.60 -6.99
N THR A 44 -2.22 12.54 -6.83
CA THR A 44 -3.14 13.42 -7.55
C THR A 44 -4.08 14.11 -6.57
N PRO A 45 -4.29 15.44 -6.71
CA PRO A 45 -5.26 16.13 -5.88
C PRO A 45 -6.67 15.59 -6.17
N ASP A 46 -7.61 15.96 -5.31
CA ASP A 46 -9.03 15.72 -5.59
C ASP A 46 -9.53 16.56 -6.78
N LYS A 47 -10.81 16.39 -7.11
CA LYS A 47 -11.46 17.06 -8.25
C LYS A 47 -11.43 18.59 -8.19
N ASP A 48 -11.28 19.17 -7.00
CA ASP A 48 -11.24 20.63 -6.78
C ASP A 48 -9.79 21.15 -6.72
N GLY A 49 -8.81 20.28 -6.99
CA GLY A 49 -7.38 20.60 -6.90
C GLY A 49 -6.83 20.62 -5.49
N MET A 50 -7.60 20.11 -4.51
CA MET A 50 -7.23 20.12 -3.10
C MET A 50 -6.62 18.79 -2.66
N TRP A 51 -5.86 18.83 -1.57
CA TRP A 51 -5.28 17.64 -0.94
C TRP A 51 -6.15 17.16 0.22
N GLY A 52 -7.45 17.07 -0.05
CA GLY A 52 -8.47 16.64 0.90
C GLY A 52 -8.62 15.13 0.97
N ARG A 53 -9.81 14.66 1.35
CA ARG A 53 -10.10 13.22 1.56
C ARG A 53 -10.07 12.40 0.28
N ASP A 54 -10.45 12.99 -0.85
CA ASP A 54 -10.62 12.30 -2.13
C ASP A 54 -9.38 12.35 -3.02
N ARG A 55 -8.26 12.87 -2.49
CA ARG A 55 -6.96 12.81 -3.14
C ARG A 55 -6.47 11.36 -3.27
N THR A 56 -5.52 11.14 -4.17
CA THR A 56 -4.77 9.89 -4.24
C THR A 56 -3.35 10.13 -3.74
N ASP A 57 -3.01 9.49 -2.63
CA ASP A 57 -1.66 9.51 -2.06
C ASP A 57 -0.69 8.65 -2.89
N GLU A 58 0.61 8.88 -2.72
CA GLU A 58 1.68 8.31 -3.53
C GLU A 58 1.69 6.77 -3.52
N ASP A 59 1.44 6.18 -2.35
CA ASP A 59 1.42 4.72 -2.18
C ASP A 59 0.21 4.09 -2.89
N ILE A 60 -0.98 4.65 -2.73
CA ILE A 60 -2.19 4.22 -3.43
C ILE A 60 -1.99 4.34 -4.95
N ALA A 61 -1.37 5.43 -5.43
CA ALA A 61 -1.06 5.61 -6.85
C ALA A 61 -0.16 4.47 -7.37
N PHE A 62 0.91 4.15 -6.64
CA PHE A 62 1.82 3.05 -6.98
C PHE A 62 1.08 1.71 -7.15
N TRP A 63 0.26 1.32 -6.15
CA TRP A 63 -0.43 0.02 -6.19
C TRP A 63 -1.48 -0.06 -7.29
N ARG A 64 -2.17 1.05 -7.58
CA ARG A 64 -3.11 1.13 -8.71
C ARG A 64 -2.37 0.96 -10.04
N PHE A 65 -1.20 1.56 -10.21
CA PHE A 65 -0.40 1.39 -11.43
C PHE A 65 0.14 -0.04 -11.55
N LEU A 66 0.64 -0.61 -10.47
CA LEU A 66 1.08 -2.00 -10.41
C LEU A 66 -0.05 -2.95 -10.85
N SER A 67 -1.26 -2.76 -10.31
CA SER A 67 -2.43 -3.55 -10.68
C SER A 67 -2.83 -3.36 -12.15
N LYS A 68 -2.79 -2.13 -12.68
CA LYS A 68 -3.03 -1.84 -14.11
C LYS A 68 -2.03 -2.54 -15.03
N CYS A 69 -0.80 -2.77 -14.57
CA CYS A 69 0.22 -3.55 -15.28
C CYS A 69 0.02 -5.08 -15.16
N GLY A 70 -1.08 -5.55 -14.57
CA GLY A 70 -1.39 -6.98 -14.42
C GLY A 70 -0.58 -7.67 -13.31
N LEU A 71 0.07 -6.90 -12.44
CA LEU A 71 0.82 -7.42 -11.30
C LEU A 71 -0.10 -7.50 -10.07
N GLN A 72 0.27 -8.34 -9.10
CA GLN A 72 -0.51 -8.57 -7.89
C GLN A 72 0.32 -8.24 -6.65
N ALA A 73 -0.35 -7.72 -5.62
CA ALA A 73 0.23 -7.43 -4.31
C ALA A 73 -0.39 -8.34 -3.24
N TYR A 74 0.44 -8.77 -2.30
CA TYR A 74 0.05 -9.65 -1.21
C TYR A 74 0.65 -9.15 0.11
N LEU A 75 -0.13 -9.27 1.19
CA LEU A 75 0.30 -9.07 2.57
C LEU A 75 0.71 -10.41 3.17
N ALA A 76 1.79 -10.46 3.93
CA ALA A 76 2.18 -11.62 4.73
C ALA A 76 1.88 -11.37 6.23
N PRO A 77 0.71 -11.77 6.76
CA PRO A 77 0.25 -11.34 8.09
C PRO A 77 1.11 -11.86 9.26
N ARG A 78 1.92 -12.90 9.01
CA ARG A 78 2.82 -13.52 10.00
C ARG A 78 4.13 -12.75 10.18
N VAL A 79 4.45 -11.83 9.28
CA VAL A 79 5.64 -10.97 9.36
C VAL A 79 5.20 -9.63 9.94
N VAL A 80 5.38 -9.48 11.25
CA VAL A 80 5.00 -8.27 11.97
C VAL A 80 6.24 -7.42 12.23
N ILE A 81 6.20 -6.16 11.80
CA ILE A 81 7.25 -5.19 12.05
C ILE A 81 6.68 -4.03 12.86
N GLY A 82 7.35 -3.73 13.97
CA GLY A 82 7.00 -2.61 14.84
C GLY A 82 7.27 -1.28 14.15
N HIS A 83 6.53 -0.25 14.57
CA HIS A 83 6.85 1.13 14.21
C HIS A 83 7.69 1.77 15.31
N LEU A 84 8.62 2.64 14.94
CA LEU A 84 9.42 3.37 15.90
C LEU A 84 8.53 4.30 16.73
N GLU A 85 8.76 4.31 18.04
CA GLU A 85 8.12 5.26 18.95
C GLU A 85 9.06 6.44 19.20
N LEU A 86 8.55 7.67 19.03
CA LEU A 86 9.29 8.88 19.38
C LEU A 86 9.16 9.11 20.89
N VAL A 87 10.25 8.88 21.63
CA VAL A 87 10.28 9.04 23.09
C VAL A 87 11.20 10.20 23.47
N ALA A 88 10.73 11.07 24.36
CA ALA A 88 11.53 12.05 25.08
C ALA A 88 11.40 11.80 26.58
N VAL A 89 12.52 11.63 27.29
CA VAL A 89 12.57 11.46 28.75
C VAL A 89 13.31 12.63 29.39
N TRP A 90 12.80 13.10 30.53
CA TRP A 90 13.40 14.17 31.35
C TRP A 90 14.17 13.54 32.54
N PRO A 91 15.30 14.12 33.00
CA PRO A 91 16.04 13.63 34.17
C PRO A 91 15.29 13.78 35.50
#